data_AF-A0A7X3VP64-F1
#
_entry.id   AF-A0A7X3VP64-F1
#
_cell.length_a   1.000
_cell.length_b   1.000
_cell.length_c   1.000
_cell.angle_alpha   90.00
_cell.angle_beta   90.00
_cell.angle_gamma   90.00
#
_symmetry.space_group_name_H-M   'P 1'
#
loop_
_entity.id
_entity.type
_entity.pdbx_description
1 polymer ?
#
loop_
_entity_poly.entity_id
_entity_poly.type
_entity_poly.pdbx_seq_one_letter_code
_entity_poly.pdbx_strand_id
1 'polypeptide(L)'
;MFTICLMTGPLSGIADAEFRVGGYYKNFFTVFNSPFPDAPLTGVVVNRLRFNLSYAPTDSLSYDFAYDFTPRVQDPLLFSQSPIAVGIASSRYRVADLDAPIYPRTDESVGSVGIYHNLDRASVQFSTDFADFSIGRDAIAWGSARIINPTDIIAPYTYDQLDTEDRVGVDTIRVRIPIGVMGEVDTGYIFGDAFNFDKSAVFLRTQLNAVETDFSILLLEFQRDLLVGFDIARGIGGAGFWLETAYVFTEPFDDSSDAWKNYLRTSVGFDYSFGGETYAFIEYHFNGAGAENPENFLTTLEKPAYTRGGVYLLGIHYLAPGVTHQLTPLISFSGQMLFNLSDPSTWIAPQIAYNVAEDIHLSVGGFISLGKRPKNGDSTQLQSEFGSYPNLFFSSFRVYF
;
A
#
# COMPACT_ATOMS: atom_id res chain seq x y z
N MET A 1 -4.46 -0.65 -42.56
CA MET A 1 -5.93 -0.81 -42.60
C MET A 1 -6.23 -2.19 -42.06
N PHE A 2 -6.36 -2.30 -40.74
CA PHE A 2 -6.80 -3.51 -40.04
C PHE A 2 -8.00 -3.07 -39.21
N THR A 3 -9.18 -3.48 -39.66
CA THR A 3 -10.47 -3.22 -39.02
C THR A 3 -10.67 -4.29 -37.95
N ILE A 4 -10.71 -3.89 -36.69
CA ILE A 4 -11.21 -4.73 -35.60
C ILE A 4 -12.73 -4.68 -35.69
N CYS A 5 -13.34 -5.79 -36.10
CA CYS A 5 -14.77 -5.97 -36.10
C CYS A 5 -15.23 -6.35 -34.69
N LEU A 6 -15.94 -5.44 -34.02
CA LEU A 6 -16.80 -5.75 -32.89
C LEU A 6 -18.02 -6.50 -33.45
N MET A 7 -18.17 -7.78 -33.12
CA MET A 7 -19.45 -8.49 -33.34
C MET A 7 -20.23 -8.51 -32.04
N THR A 8 -21.31 -7.74 -32.00
CA THR A 8 -22.40 -7.91 -31.04
C THR A 8 -23.56 -8.59 -31.77
N GLY A 9 -23.92 -9.80 -31.34
CA GLY A 9 -25.10 -10.52 -31.81
C GLY A 9 -25.86 -11.06 -30.60
N PRO A 10 -27.20 -10.98 -30.56
CA PRO A 10 -27.96 -11.45 -29.41
C PRO A 10 -28.16 -12.96 -29.53
N LEU A 11 -27.69 -13.72 -28.54
CA LEU A 11 -28.08 -15.12 -28.35
C LEU A 11 -28.64 -15.31 -26.94
N SER A 12 -29.91 -15.66 -26.91
CA SER A 12 -30.64 -16.05 -25.71
C SER A 12 -30.15 -17.41 -25.19
N GLY A 13 -29.74 -17.45 -23.92
CA GLY A 13 -29.84 -18.63 -23.06
C GLY A 13 -28.65 -19.59 -23.05
N ILE A 14 -27.50 -19.14 -22.54
CA ILE A 14 -26.44 -19.84 -21.79
C ILE A 14 -25.75 -18.71 -21.00
N ALA A 15 -25.33 -18.92 -19.75
CA ALA A 15 -24.55 -17.93 -19.01
C ALA A 15 -23.31 -17.56 -19.86
N ASP A 16 -23.29 -16.36 -20.41
CA ASP A 16 -22.27 -15.95 -21.38
C ASP A 16 -20.96 -15.82 -20.62
N ALA A 17 -19.94 -16.58 -21.05
CA ALA A 17 -18.63 -16.51 -20.45
C ALA A 17 -18.10 -15.08 -20.59
N GLU A 18 -17.86 -14.40 -19.48
CA GLU A 18 -17.37 -13.03 -19.51
C GLU A 18 -15.84 -13.04 -19.56
N PHE A 19 -15.29 -12.45 -20.62
CA PHE A 19 -13.85 -12.31 -20.82
C PHE A 19 -13.48 -10.84 -20.94
N ARG A 20 -12.65 -10.35 -20.02
CA ARG A 20 -12.21 -8.96 -19.96
C ARG A 20 -10.69 -8.91 -20.03
N VAL A 21 -10.18 -8.04 -20.89
CA VAL A 21 -8.76 -7.68 -20.97
C VAL A 21 -8.69 -6.19 -20.75
N GLY A 22 -7.72 -5.77 -19.97
CA GLY A 22 -7.39 -4.36 -19.82
C GLY A 22 -6.02 -4.20 -19.22
N GLY A 23 -5.74 -3.01 -18.73
CA GLY A 23 -4.50 -2.73 -18.04
C GLY A 23 -4.12 -1.26 -18.16
N TYR A 24 -2.83 -1.00 -18.07
CA TYR A 24 -2.34 0.35 -18.21
C TYR A 24 -0.88 0.42 -18.61
N TYR A 25 -0.51 1.58 -19.10
CA TYR A 25 0.86 2.07 -19.14
C TYR A 25 0.99 3.30 -18.23
N LYS A 26 1.95 3.27 -17.30
CA LYS A 26 2.31 4.39 -16.43
C LYS A 26 3.76 4.75 -16.62
N ASN A 27 4.05 6.04 -16.67
CA ASN A 27 5.39 6.60 -16.62
C ASN A 27 5.51 7.54 -15.43
N PHE A 28 6.62 7.45 -14.72
CA PHE A 28 7.01 8.35 -13.65
C PHE A 28 8.42 8.85 -13.92
N PHE A 29 8.60 10.17 -13.96
CA PHE A 29 9.90 10.82 -13.89
C PHE A 29 10.02 11.43 -12.51
N THR A 30 11.07 11.06 -11.78
CA THR A 30 11.25 11.44 -10.39
C THR A 30 12.67 11.89 -10.13
N VAL A 31 12.82 12.99 -9.39
CA VAL A 31 14.11 13.55 -8.95
C VAL A 31 14.12 13.59 -7.43
N PHE A 32 15.22 13.12 -6.83
CA PHE A 32 15.45 13.13 -5.40
C PHE A 32 16.53 14.14 -5.04
N ASN A 33 16.26 14.90 -3.97
CA ASN A 33 17.23 15.73 -3.30
C ASN A 33 17.52 15.14 -1.92
N SER A 34 18.75 14.69 -1.73
CA SER A 34 19.20 14.02 -0.51
C SER A 34 19.04 14.93 0.73
N PRO A 35 18.72 14.35 1.90
CA PRO A 35 18.75 15.07 3.16
C PRO A 35 20.18 15.40 3.64
N PHE A 36 21.20 14.74 3.07
CA PHE A 36 22.60 14.98 3.39
C PHE A 36 23.18 16.11 2.53
N PRO A 37 23.97 17.02 3.12
CA PRO A 37 24.61 18.10 2.38
C PRO A 37 25.57 17.55 1.31
N ASP A 38 25.70 18.29 0.20
CA ASP A 38 26.63 18.03 -0.91
C ASP A 38 26.43 16.72 -1.69
N ALA A 39 25.38 15.96 -1.40
CA ALA A 39 24.99 14.81 -2.22
C ALA A 39 24.36 15.29 -3.55
N PRO A 40 24.73 14.68 -4.70
CA PRO A 40 24.15 15.05 -5.98
C PRO A 40 22.66 14.71 -6.04
N LEU A 41 21.93 15.45 -6.88
CA LEU A 41 20.58 15.06 -7.25
C LEU A 41 20.61 13.72 -7.99
N THR A 42 19.75 12.80 -7.60
CA THR A 42 19.56 11.53 -8.29
C THR A 42 18.19 11.50 -8.95
N GLY A 43 18.06 10.69 -10.00
CA GLY A 43 16.82 10.60 -10.77
C GLY A 43 16.47 9.17 -11.13
N VAL A 44 15.19 8.94 -11.33
CA VAL A 44 14.63 7.68 -11.80
C VAL A 44 13.49 7.94 -12.77
N VAL A 45 13.46 7.17 -13.84
CA VAL A 45 12.36 7.07 -14.78
C VAL A 45 11.84 5.64 -14.71
N VAL A 46 10.59 5.49 -14.28
CA VAL A 46 9.92 4.18 -14.19
C VAL A 46 8.83 4.14 -15.23
N ASN A 47 8.87 3.14 -16.09
CA ASN A 47 7.78 2.79 -17.00
C ASN A 47 7.18 1.48 -16.49
N ARG A 48 5.86 1.41 -16.35
CA ARG A 48 5.14 0.23 -15.89
C ARG A 48 4.04 -0.08 -16.89
N LEU A 49 4.12 -1.24 -17.51
CA LEU A 49 3.09 -1.80 -18.37
C LEU A 49 2.46 -2.97 -17.64
N ARG A 50 1.17 -2.88 -17.35
CA ARG A 50 0.40 -3.94 -16.69
C ARG A 50 -0.66 -4.47 -17.63
N PHE A 51 -0.76 -5.80 -17.70
CA PHE A 51 -1.85 -6.49 -18.37
C PHE A 51 -2.72 -7.17 -17.33
N ASN A 52 -4.03 -6.94 -17.41
CA ASN A 52 -5.05 -7.55 -16.57
C ASN A 52 -5.95 -8.42 -17.46
N LEU A 53 -6.27 -9.61 -16.96
CA LEU A 53 -7.11 -10.59 -17.61
C LEU A 53 -8.07 -11.16 -16.57
N SER A 54 -9.37 -11.02 -16.81
CA SER A 54 -10.41 -11.65 -16.00
C SER A 54 -11.26 -12.53 -16.89
N TYR A 55 -11.53 -13.76 -16.45
CA TYR A 55 -12.32 -14.73 -17.19
C TYR A 55 -13.30 -15.43 -16.26
N ALA A 56 -14.60 -15.31 -16.52
CA ALA A 56 -15.67 -15.96 -15.78
C ALA A 56 -16.46 -16.87 -16.72
N PRO A 57 -16.07 -18.16 -16.88
CA PRO A 57 -16.78 -19.09 -17.75
C PRO A 57 -18.19 -19.45 -17.25
N THR A 58 -18.47 -19.24 -15.96
CA THR A 58 -19.76 -19.51 -15.32
C THR A 58 -19.95 -18.54 -14.16
N ASP A 59 -21.18 -18.37 -13.68
CA ASP A 59 -21.47 -17.53 -12.49
C ASP A 59 -20.75 -17.99 -11.21
N SER A 60 -20.39 -19.28 -11.12
CA SER A 60 -19.73 -19.87 -9.95
C SER A 60 -18.22 -19.92 -10.06
N LEU A 61 -17.59 -19.50 -11.16
CA LEU A 61 -16.16 -19.69 -11.38
C LEU A 61 -15.56 -18.51 -12.13
N SER A 62 -14.53 -17.90 -11.55
CA SER A 62 -13.75 -16.85 -12.19
C SER A 62 -12.24 -17.05 -12.01
N TYR A 63 -11.49 -16.47 -12.94
CA TYR A 63 -10.04 -16.47 -13.00
C TYR A 63 -9.55 -15.04 -13.15
N ASP A 64 -8.52 -14.67 -12.39
CA ASP A 64 -7.88 -13.37 -12.48
C ASP A 64 -6.37 -13.52 -12.66
N PHE A 65 -5.83 -12.81 -13.64
CA PHE A 65 -4.42 -12.81 -13.96
C PHE A 65 -3.95 -11.37 -14.21
N ALA A 66 -2.83 -11.01 -13.60
CA ALA A 66 -2.20 -9.71 -13.81
C ALA A 66 -0.69 -9.83 -13.85
N TYR A 67 -0.09 -9.21 -14.85
CA TYR A 67 1.34 -9.27 -15.08
C TYR A 67 1.90 -7.88 -15.38
N ASP A 68 2.94 -7.52 -14.64
CA ASP A 68 3.63 -6.24 -14.73
C ASP A 68 4.98 -6.40 -15.45
N PHE A 69 5.28 -5.45 -16.32
CA PHE A 69 6.58 -5.27 -16.96
C PHE A 69 7.06 -3.85 -16.70
N THR A 70 8.22 -3.70 -16.05
CA THR A 70 8.69 -2.43 -15.52
C THR A 70 10.13 -2.09 -15.94
N PRO A 71 10.34 -1.46 -17.12
CA PRO A 71 11.61 -0.84 -17.48
C PRO A 71 11.90 0.42 -16.67
N ARG A 72 13.13 0.54 -16.16
CA ARG A 72 13.60 1.65 -15.33
C ARG A 72 14.93 2.19 -15.87
N VAL A 73 15.06 3.51 -15.86
CA VAL A 73 16.33 4.21 -16.07
C VAL A 73 16.60 5.04 -14.83
N GLN A 74 17.68 4.76 -14.11
CA GLN A 74 17.95 5.41 -12.83
C GLN A 74 19.45 5.54 -12.55
N ASP A 75 19.78 6.38 -11.58
CA ASP A 75 21.12 6.43 -11.03
C ASP A 75 21.54 5.03 -10.50
N PRO A 76 22.73 4.51 -10.85
CA PRO A 76 23.17 3.18 -10.42
C PRO A 76 23.12 2.96 -8.90
N LEU A 77 23.35 4.02 -8.10
CA LEU A 77 23.29 3.93 -6.64
C LEU A 77 21.90 3.48 -6.15
N LEU A 78 20.84 3.89 -6.85
CA LEU A 78 19.45 3.59 -6.48
C LEU A 78 19.06 2.11 -6.65
N PHE A 79 19.87 1.30 -7.35
CA PHE A 79 19.65 -0.15 -7.39
C PHE A 79 20.14 -0.85 -6.13
N SER A 80 21.08 -0.24 -5.41
CA SER A 80 21.70 -0.80 -4.21
C SER A 80 21.29 -0.08 -2.92
N GLN A 81 20.80 1.16 -3.03
CA GLN A 81 20.46 2.04 -1.91
C GLN A 81 19.09 2.66 -2.15
N SER A 82 18.19 2.49 -1.17
CA SER A 82 16.94 3.23 -1.17
C SER A 82 17.22 4.70 -0.88
N PRO A 83 16.63 5.65 -1.65
CA PRO A 83 16.72 7.07 -1.31
C PRO A 83 15.88 7.40 -0.05
N ILE A 84 14.95 6.52 0.32
CA ILE A 84 14.10 6.63 1.50
C ILE A 84 14.79 5.91 2.67
N ALA A 85 14.93 6.61 3.80
CA ALA A 85 15.70 6.13 4.95
C ALA A 85 15.07 4.96 5.71
N VAL A 86 13.75 4.77 5.58
CA VAL A 86 13.01 3.66 6.20
C VAL A 86 12.25 2.91 5.11
N GLY A 87 12.66 1.68 4.83
CA GLY A 87 11.89 0.75 4.01
C GLY A 87 11.00 -0.13 4.88
N ILE A 88 9.89 -0.61 4.33
CA ILE A 88 9.17 -1.74 4.94
C ILE A 88 9.99 -3.00 4.66
N ALA A 89 10.29 -3.79 5.69
CA ALA A 89 10.78 -5.14 5.50
C ALA A 89 9.73 -5.95 4.73
N SER A 90 9.99 -6.24 3.45
CA SER A 90 9.02 -6.94 2.61
C SER A 90 8.94 -8.40 3.04
N SER A 91 7.99 -8.76 3.91
CA SER A 91 7.55 -10.15 3.97
C SER A 91 6.80 -10.44 2.69
N ARG A 92 7.47 -11.12 1.76
CA ARG A 92 6.82 -11.57 0.54
C ARG A 92 6.04 -12.82 0.91
N TYR A 93 4.77 -12.63 1.23
CA TYR A 93 3.78 -13.69 1.35
C TYR A 93 3.52 -14.35 -0.01
N ARG A 94 4.56 -14.97 -0.55
CA ARG A 94 4.60 -15.63 -1.84
C ARG A 94 5.39 -16.92 -1.67
N VAL A 95 4.78 -18.05 -2.01
CA VAL A 95 5.38 -19.39 -1.92
C VAL A 95 6.64 -19.47 -2.76
N ALA A 96 6.54 -18.98 -3.99
CA ALA A 96 7.61 -18.88 -4.95
C ALA A 96 7.38 -17.63 -5.80
N ASP A 97 8.46 -17.02 -6.27
CA ASP A 97 8.37 -15.85 -7.13
C ASP A 97 9.33 -15.94 -8.30
N LEU A 98 9.01 -15.22 -9.36
CA LEU A 98 9.91 -15.08 -10.49
C LEU A 98 11.14 -14.26 -10.07
N ASP A 99 12.30 -14.55 -10.66
CA ASP A 99 13.46 -13.69 -10.49
C ASP A 99 13.15 -12.32 -11.10
N ALA A 100 12.87 -11.33 -10.23
CA ALA A 100 12.26 -10.07 -10.62
C ALA A 100 13.05 -9.28 -11.68
N PRO A 101 14.40 -9.15 -11.60
CA PRO A 101 15.17 -8.54 -12.67
C PRO A 101 15.28 -9.48 -13.89
N ILE A 102 14.75 -9.02 -15.02
CA ILE A 102 15.09 -9.56 -16.33
C ILE A 102 16.49 -9.07 -16.76
N TYR A 103 16.81 -7.82 -16.42
CA TYR A 103 18.10 -7.17 -16.66
C TYR A 103 18.38 -6.07 -15.61
N PRO A 104 19.62 -5.84 -15.17
CA PRO A 104 20.78 -6.73 -15.35
C PRO A 104 20.53 -8.07 -14.66
N ARG A 105 21.15 -9.13 -15.17
CA ARG A 105 21.11 -10.43 -14.49
C ARG A 105 21.91 -10.39 -13.19
N THR A 106 21.70 -11.37 -12.32
CA THR A 106 22.27 -11.42 -10.97
C THR A 106 23.80 -11.32 -10.92
N ASP A 107 24.47 -11.65 -12.02
CA ASP A 107 25.93 -11.65 -12.20
C ASP A 107 26.46 -10.47 -13.03
N GLU A 108 25.59 -9.59 -13.52
CA GLU A 108 25.97 -8.47 -14.38
C GLU A 108 26.15 -7.16 -13.59
N SER A 109 27.11 -6.34 -14.01
CA SER A 109 27.32 -5.03 -13.40
C SER A 109 26.12 -4.11 -13.67
N VAL A 110 25.60 -3.50 -12.61
CA VAL A 110 24.45 -2.62 -12.69
C VAL A 110 24.83 -1.30 -13.36
N GLY A 111 24.35 -1.10 -14.59
CA GLY A 111 24.37 0.19 -15.27
C GLY A 111 23.21 1.09 -14.83
N SER A 112 22.82 2.05 -15.67
CA SER A 112 21.68 2.93 -15.37
C SER A 112 20.32 2.36 -15.80
N VAL A 113 20.26 1.13 -16.31
CA VAL A 113 19.04 0.53 -16.87
C VAL A 113 18.74 -0.77 -16.16
N GLY A 114 17.48 -0.95 -15.76
CA GLY A 114 16.96 -2.19 -15.22
C GLY A 114 15.60 -2.52 -15.83
N ILE A 115 15.32 -3.80 -16.05
CA ILE A 115 14.05 -4.30 -16.58
C ILE A 115 13.54 -5.33 -15.59
N TYR A 116 12.33 -5.10 -15.09
CA TYR A 116 11.72 -5.96 -14.09
C TYR A 116 10.40 -6.53 -14.60
N HIS A 117 10.00 -7.66 -14.02
CA HIS A 117 8.65 -8.21 -14.17
C HIS A 117 8.07 -8.63 -12.83
N ASN A 118 6.75 -8.78 -12.78
CA ASN A 118 6.06 -9.27 -11.61
C ASN A 118 4.76 -9.96 -12.04
N LEU A 119 4.61 -11.23 -11.64
CA LEU A 119 3.30 -11.89 -11.66
C LEU A 119 2.53 -11.42 -10.42
N ASP A 120 1.63 -10.46 -10.62
CA ASP A 120 0.96 -9.79 -9.51
C ASP A 120 -0.36 -10.45 -9.11
N ARG A 121 -1.09 -11.03 -10.07
CA ARG A 121 -2.30 -11.81 -9.81
C ARG A 121 -2.28 -13.11 -10.61
N ALA A 122 -2.73 -14.17 -9.96
CA ALA A 122 -2.97 -15.48 -10.57
C ALA A 122 -3.85 -16.26 -9.61
N SER A 123 -5.16 -16.01 -9.65
CA SER A 123 -6.12 -16.58 -8.72
C SER A 123 -7.30 -17.22 -9.43
N VAL A 124 -7.92 -18.15 -8.74
CA VAL A 124 -9.18 -18.78 -9.11
C VAL A 124 -10.15 -18.56 -7.97
N GLN A 125 -11.36 -18.11 -8.29
CA GLN A 125 -12.46 -17.98 -7.34
C GLN A 125 -13.60 -18.90 -7.74
N PHE A 126 -14.14 -19.62 -6.75
CA PHE A 126 -15.31 -20.46 -6.86
C PHE A 126 -16.40 -19.95 -5.92
N SER A 127 -17.53 -19.53 -6.49
CA SER A 127 -18.66 -18.92 -5.78
C SER A 127 -19.81 -19.89 -5.62
N THR A 128 -20.34 -19.97 -4.41
CA THR A 128 -21.54 -20.77 -4.05
C THR A 128 -22.60 -19.87 -3.43
N ASP A 129 -23.79 -20.41 -3.19
CA ASP A 129 -24.89 -19.65 -2.56
C ASP A 129 -24.57 -19.16 -1.13
N PHE A 130 -23.58 -19.74 -0.46
CA PHE A 130 -23.26 -19.46 0.95
C PHE A 130 -21.82 -18.99 1.19
N ALA A 131 -20.91 -19.11 0.22
CA ALA A 131 -19.53 -18.73 0.37
C ALA A 131 -18.78 -18.58 -0.97
N ASP A 132 -17.76 -17.73 -0.96
CA ASP A 132 -16.76 -17.59 -2.00
C ASP A 132 -15.43 -18.21 -1.54
N PHE A 133 -14.91 -19.14 -2.32
CA PHE A 133 -13.61 -19.76 -2.12
C PHE A 133 -12.63 -19.19 -3.13
N SER A 134 -11.42 -18.83 -2.71
CA SER A 134 -10.38 -18.37 -3.61
C SER A 134 -9.04 -18.99 -3.28
N ILE A 135 -8.26 -19.29 -4.32
CA ILE A 135 -6.90 -19.83 -4.22
C ILE A 135 -6.01 -19.17 -5.26
N GLY A 136 -4.78 -18.85 -4.87
CA GLY A 136 -3.75 -18.32 -5.74
C GLY A 136 -3.21 -16.99 -5.24
N ARG A 137 -2.68 -16.17 -6.15
CA ARG A 137 -2.08 -14.88 -5.83
C ARG A 137 -3.09 -13.76 -5.99
N ASP A 138 -3.41 -13.08 -4.88
CA ASP A 138 -4.37 -11.98 -4.86
C ASP A 138 -3.98 -10.87 -3.86
N ALA A 139 -4.55 -9.68 -3.97
CA ALA A 139 -4.34 -8.62 -2.97
C ALA A 139 -5.31 -8.75 -1.80
N ILE A 140 -4.76 -8.54 -0.60
CA ILE A 140 -5.53 -8.48 0.65
C ILE A 140 -5.20 -7.17 1.34
N ALA A 141 -6.24 -6.44 1.73
CA ALA A 141 -6.18 -5.25 2.57
C ALA A 141 -7.49 -5.09 3.34
N TRP A 142 -7.40 -4.51 4.52
CA TRP A 142 -8.52 -4.39 5.44
C TRP A 142 -8.68 -2.98 6.03
N GLY A 143 -7.63 -2.16 5.98
CA GLY A 143 -7.60 -0.83 6.57
C GLY A 143 -8.63 0.12 5.94
N SER A 144 -9.27 0.91 6.79
CA SER A 144 -10.28 1.91 6.41
C SER A 144 -9.75 3.34 6.47
N ALA A 145 -8.63 3.55 7.15
CA ALA A 145 -7.99 4.84 7.32
C ALA A 145 -7.47 5.44 6.01
N ARG A 146 -7.31 6.76 5.99
CA ARG A 146 -7.01 7.51 4.75
C ARG A 146 -5.52 7.62 4.49
N ILE A 147 -4.71 7.70 5.54
CA ILE A 147 -3.26 7.87 5.41
C ILE A 147 -2.52 6.66 5.98
N ILE A 148 -2.76 6.30 7.24
CA ILE A 148 -2.08 5.18 7.89
C ILE A 148 -3.10 4.15 8.34
N ASN A 149 -2.92 2.91 7.87
CA ASN A 149 -3.77 1.76 8.17
C ASN A 149 -3.06 0.80 9.14
N PRO A 150 -3.36 0.85 10.45
CA PRO A 150 -2.79 -0.05 11.46
C PRO A 150 -2.96 -1.55 11.19
N THR A 151 -4.04 -1.96 10.54
CA THR A 151 -4.42 -3.36 10.30
C THR A 151 -3.87 -3.91 8.97
N ASP A 152 -3.41 -3.04 8.06
CA ASP A 152 -2.77 -3.43 6.80
C ASP A 152 -1.31 -3.87 7.02
N ILE A 153 -1.09 -5.06 7.60
CA ILE A 153 0.26 -5.60 7.83
C ILE A 153 0.76 -6.47 6.66
N ILE A 154 -0.15 -7.08 5.90
CA ILE A 154 0.20 -8.05 4.85
C ILE A 154 0.88 -7.38 3.65
N ALA A 155 0.28 -6.31 3.14
CA ALA A 155 0.81 -5.49 2.04
C ALA A 155 0.54 -4.00 2.31
N PRO A 156 1.25 -3.40 3.30
CA PRO A 156 1.06 -1.99 3.64
C PRO A 156 1.52 -1.07 2.51
N TYR A 157 0.79 0.03 2.37
CA TYR A 157 1.30 1.20 1.67
C TYR A 157 1.92 2.18 2.65
N THR A 158 3.04 2.77 2.22
CA THR A 158 3.64 3.91 2.89
C THR A 158 3.03 5.21 2.34
N TYR A 159 3.06 6.25 3.16
CA TYR A 159 2.54 7.58 2.81
C TYR A 159 3.29 8.23 1.62
N ASP A 160 4.50 7.79 1.33
CA ASP A 160 5.40 8.31 0.29
C ASP A 160 5.41 7.46 -0.99
N GLN A 161 4.40 6.61 -1.22
CA GLN A 161 4.24 5.89 -2.49
C GLN A 161 3.49 6.72 -3.54
N LEU A 162 4.05 6.77 -4.76
CA LEU A 162 3.47 7.47 -5.91
C LEU A 162 2.41 6.66 -6.66
N ASP A 163 2.48 5.34 -6.59
CA ASP A 163 1.59 4.41 -7.27
C ASP A 163 0.99 3.44 -6.25
N THR A 164 -0.21 3.78 -5.77
CA THR A 164 -0.98 3.01 -4.77
C THR A 164 -2.18 2.30 -5.37
N GLU A 165 -2.26 2.22 -6.71
CA GLU A 165 -3.42 1.62 -7.39
C GLU A 165 -3.47 0.09 -7.20
N ASP A 166 -2.32 -0.57 -7.21
CA ASP A 166 -2.23 -2.03 -7.12
C ASP A 166 -1.42 -2.49 -5.92
N ARG A 167 -2.09 -3.13 -4.97
CA ARG A 167 -1.41 -3.76 -3.84
C ARG A 167 -0.67 -4.99 -4.33
N VAL A 168 0.48 -5.25 -3.71
CA VAL A 168 1.29 -6.44 -4.01
C VAL A 168 0.45 -7.68 -3.71
N GLY A 169 0.36 -8.57 -4.69
CA GLY A 169 -0.37 -9.83 -4.51
C GLY A 169 0.36 -10.81 -3.59
N VAL A 170 -0.41 -11.51 -2.77
CA VAL A 170 0.03 -12.55 -1.84
C VAL A 170 -0.59 -13.90 -2.22
N ASP A 171 0.16 -14.98 -2.01
CA ASP A 171 -0.32 -16.34 -2.25
C ASP A 171 -1.21 -16.77 -1.08
N THR A 172 -2.46 -17.13 -1.36
CA THR A 172 -3.48 -17.36 -0.33
C THR A 172 -4.47 -18.45 -0.71
N ILE A 173 -5.06 -19.07 0.33
CA ILE A 173 -6.36 -19.75 0.26
C ILE A 173 -7.30 -19.00 1.19
N ARG A 174 -8.45 -18.56 0.68
CA ARG A 174 -9.37 -17.67 1.38
C ARG A 174 -10.82 -18.09 1.18
N VAL A 175 -11.63 -17.94 2.23
CA VAL A 175 -13.07 -18.18 2.24
C VAL A 175 -13.77 -16.94 2.76
N ARG A 176 -14.72 -16.42 1.98
CA ARG A 176 -15.62 -15.33 2.38
C ARG A 176 -17.04 -15.85 2.48
N ILE A 177 -17.68 -15.58 3.61
CA ILE A 177 -19.04 -16.02 3.92
C ILE A 177 -19.88 -14.77 4.13
N PRO A 178 -20.81 -14.43 3.22
CA PRO A 178 -21.72 -13.31 3.44
C PRO A 178 -22.65 -13.59 4.63
N ILE A 179 -22.85 -12.60 5.51
CA ILE A 179 -23.72 -12.70 6.69
C ILE A 179 -24.69 -11.52 6.70
N GLY A 180 -25.98 -11.81 6.56
CA GLY A 180 -27.03 -10.79 6.60
C GLY A 180 -26.89 -9.78 5.47
N VAL A 181 -27.18 -8.51 5.77
CA VAL A 181 -27.06 -7.41 4.81
C VAL A 181 -25.75 -6.68 5.08
N MET A 182 -24.85 -6.67 4.09
CA MET A 182 -23.52 -6.00 4.16
C MET A 182 -22.54 -6.57 5.20
N GLY A 183 -22.82 -7.73 5.80
CA GLY A 183 -21.87 -8.43 6.68
C GLY A 183 -21.10 -9.53 5.96
N GLU A 184 -19.91 -9.83 6.46
CA GLU A 184 -19.00 -10.84 5.90
C GLU A 184 -18.13 -11.45 7.01
N VAL A 185 -17.94 -12.76 6.98
CA VAL A 185 -16.81 -13.42 7.65
C VAL A 185 -15.81 -13.83 6.58
N ASP A 186 -14.57 -13.37 6.74
CA ASP A 186 -13.47 -13.55 5.82
C ASP A 186 -12.30 -14.21 6.54
N THR A 187 -11.84 -15.35 6.06
CA THR A 187 -10.76 -16.09 6.69
C THR A 187 -9.88 -16.75 5.65
N GLY A 188 -8.61 -16.93 5.97
CA GLY A 188 -7.69 -17.56 5.05
C GLY A 188 -6.33 -17.84 5.64
N TYR A 189 -5.55 -18.57 4.86
CA TYR A 189 -4.14 -18.84 5.09
C TYR A 189 -3.34 -18.14 3.99
N ILE A 190 -2.41 -17.28 4.39
CA ILE A 190 -1.52 -16.52 3.53
C ILE A 190 -0.14 -17.18 3.61
N PHE A 191 0.36 -17.67 2.49
CA PHE A 191 1.56 -18.48 2.44
C PHE A 191 2.83 -17.63 2.39
N GLY A 192 3.79 -17.98 3.24
CA GLY A 192 5.16 -17.48 3.16
C GLY A 192 6.01 -18.23 2.15
N ASP A 193 7.20 -17.68 1.92
CA ASP A 193 8.28 -18.25 1.12
C ASP A 193 8.50 -19.75 1.40
N ALA A 194 8.52 -20.55 0.35
CA ALA A 194 8.67 -22.00 0.36
C ALA A 194 7.71 -22.74 1.30
N PHE A 195 6.48 -22.24 1.48
CA PHE A 195 5.50 -22.76 2.44
C PHE A 195 5.98 -22.76 3.90
N ASN A 196 6.93 -21.89 4.25
CA ASN A 196 7.41 -21.79 5.62
C ASN A 196 6.33 -21.21 6.54
N PHE A 197 5.89 -22.01 7.52
CA PHE A 197 4.90 -21.60 8.52
C PHE A 197 5.33 -20.34 9.30
N ASP A 198 6.61 -20.22 9.65
CA ASP A 198 7.15 -19.05 10.39
C ASP A 198 7.11 -17.76 9.57
N LYS A 199 6.93 -17.85 8.24
CA LYS A 199 6.81 -16.71 7.32
C LYS A 199 5.38 -16.53 6.79
N SER A 200 4.44 -17.35 7.26
CA SER A 200 3.06 -17.35 6.81
C SER A 200 2.17 -16.55 7.76
N ALA A 201 0.91 -16.37 7.37
CA ALA A 201 -0.09 -15.73 8.22
C ALA A 201 -1.45 -16.44 8.11
N VAL A 202 -2.24 -16.36 9.18
CA VAL A 202 -3.62 -16.82 9.23
C VAL A 202 -4.47 -15.69 9.75
N PHE A 203 -5.63 -15.48 9.14
CA PHE A 203 -6.54 -14.43 9.58
C PHE A 203 -7.99 -14.90 9.67
N LEU A 204 -8.72 -14.22 10.56
CA LEU A 204 -10.16 -14.25 10.66
C LEU A 204 -10.64 -12.81 10.85
N ARG A 205 -11.43 -12.33 9.89
CA ARG A 205 -12.05 -11.02 9.91
C ARG A 205 -13.56 -11.19 9.90
N THR A 206 -14.25 -10.44 10.74
CA THR A 206 -15.71 -10.32 10.71
C THR A 206 -16.07 -8.86 10.49
N GLN A 207 -16.87 -8.57 9.48
CA GLN A 207 -17.44 -7.25 9.21
C GLN A 207 -18.96 -7.31 9.34
N LEU A 208 -19.53 -6.32 10.00
CA LEU A 208 -20.98 -6.20 10.24
C LEU A 208 -21.40 -4.74 10.06
N ASN A 209 -22.60 -4.52 9.55
CA ASN A 209 -23.24 -3.21 9.54
C ASN A 209 -24.40 -3.18 10.55
N ALA A 210 -24.43 -2.18 11.43
CA ALA A 210 -25.54 -1.96 12.34
C ALA A 210 -25.73 -0.46 12.62
N VAL A 211 -26.97 0.03 12.52
CA VAL A 211 -27.33 1.43 12.83
C VAL A 211 -26.46 2.43 12.04
N GLU A 212 -26.36 2.22 10.72
CA GLU A 212 -25.57 3.06 9.79
C GLU A 212 -24.08 3.14 10.19
N THR A 213 -23.59 2.12 10.86
CA THR A 213 -22.20 2.01 11.32
C THR A 213 -21.63 0.68 10.88
N ASP A 214 -20.51 0.73 10.18
CA ASP A 214 -19.72 -0.45 9.84
C ASP A 214 -18.74 -0.73 10.97
N PHE A 215 -18.68 -2.00 11.39
CA PHE A 215 -17.74 -2.49 12.39
C PHE A 215 -16.97 -3.66 11.80
N SER A 216 -15.67 -3.74 12.06
CA SER A 216 -14.93 -4.97 11.80
C SER A 216 -13.98 -5.36 12.93
N ILE A 217 -13.81 -6.66 13.13
CA ILE A 217 -12.82 -7.25 14.02
C ILE A 217 -11.91 -8.13 13.17
N LEU A 218 -10.59 -8.01 13.37
CA LEU A 218 -9.57 -8.81 12.70
C LEU A 218 -8.74 -9.54 13.75
N LEU A 219 -8.59 -10.85 13.60
CA LEU A 219 -7.55 -11.63 14.24
C LEU A 219 -6.57 -12.05 13.16
N LEU A 220 -5.30 -11.76 13.34
CA LEU A 220 -4.24 -12.06 12.36
C LEU A 220 -3.01 -12.57 13.10
N GLU A 221 -2.68 -13.83 12.93
CA GLU A 221 -1.37 -14.37 13.29
C GLU A 221 -0.44 -14.20 12.10
N PHE A 222 0.72 -13.57 12.30
CA PHE A 222 1.70 -13.33 11.23
C PHE A 222 3.11 -13.40 11.81
N GLN A 223 3.99 -14.19 11.21
CA GLN A 223 5.41 -14.27 11.61
C GLN A 223 5.64 -14.36 13.14
N ARG A 224 4.85 -15.21 13.81
CA ARG A 224 4.82 -15.43 15.28
C ARG A 224 4.25 -14.29 16.12
N ASP A 225 3.81 -13.19 15.54
CA ASP A 225 3.09 -12.13 16.23
C ASP A 225 1.57 -12.30 16.03
N LEU A 226 0.77 -11.83 16.99
CA LEU A 226 -0.69 -11.86 16.91
C LEU A 226 -1.25 -10.43 16.94
N LEU A 227 -1.94 -10.03 15.87
CA LEU A 227 -2.71 -8.80 15.81
C LEU A 227 -4.17 -9.04 16.14
N VAL A 228 -4.71 -8.17 17.01
CA VAL A 228 -6.14 -7.97 17.22
C VAL A 228 -6.51 -6.58 16.72
N GLY A 229 -7.26 -6.53 15.63
CA GLY A 229 -7.70 -5.34 14.94
C GLY A 229 -9.18 -5.03 15.20
N PHE A 230 -9.50 -3.76 15.26
CA PHE A 230 -10.86 -3.25 15.38
C PHE A 230 -11.03 -2.02 14.50
N ASP A 231 -12.13 -1.97 13.77
CA ASP A 231 -12.46 -0.89 12.83
C ASP A 231 -13.90 -0.41 13.04
N ILE A 232 -14.11 0.90 12.96
CA ILE A 232 -15.41 1.55 12.90
C ILE A 232 -15.40 2.56 11.77
N ALA A 233 -16.44 2.56 10.92
CA ALA A 233 -16.72 3.63 9.98
C ALA A 233 -18.19 4.08 10.08
N ARG A 234 -18.43 5.40 10.06
CA ARG A 234 -19.78 5.98 10.21
C ARG A 234 -19.92 7.36 9.58
N GLY A 235 -21.12 7.69 9.11
CA GLY A 235 -21.54 9.08 8.87
C GLY A 235 -22.06 9.80 10.12
N ILE A 236 -21.48 10.96 10.46
CA ILE A 236 -21.89 11.82 11.58
C ILE A 236 -22.16 13.24 11.06
N GLY A 237 -23.43 13.62 10.99
CA GLY A 237 -23.81 14.99 10.58
C GLY A 237 -23.35 15.38 9.17
N GLY A 238 -23.23 14.40 8.26
CA GLY A 238 -22.72 14.59 6.90
C GLY A 238 -21.19 14.47 6.77
N ALA A 239 -20.45 14.37 7.88
CA ALA A 239 -19.03 14.02 7.88
C ALA A 239 -18.83 12.50 7.96
N GLY A 240 -17.81 11.98 7.28
CA GLY A 240 -17.30 10.65 7.54
C GLY A 240 -16.49 10.64 8.84
N PHE A 241 -16.56 9.53 9.57
CA PHE A 241 -15.73 9.22 10.74
C PHE A 241 -15.17 7.81 10.58
N TRP A 242 -13.89 7.62 10.90
CA TRP A 242 -13.28 6.31 11.04
C TRP A 242 -12.42 6.21 12.29
N LEU A 243 -12.35 4.99 12.82
CA LEU A 243 -11.42 4.58 13.86
C LEU A 243 -10.90 3.19 13.48
N GLU A 244 -9.60 3.07 13.31
CA GLU A 244 -8.91 1.81 13.07
C GLU A 244 -7.88 1.60 14.18
N THR A 245 -7.90 0.45 14.84
CA THR A 245 -6.99 0.11 15.94
C THR A 245 -6.43 -1.29 15.75
N ALA A 246 -5.13 -1.45 15.93
CA ALA A 246 -4.43 -2.72 15.95
C ALA A 246 -3.59 -2.82 17.22
N TYR A 247 -3.86 -3.84 18.04
CA TYR A 247 -3.00 -4.23 19.14
C TYR A 247 -2.23 -5.49 18.75
N VAL A 248 -0.89 -5.43 18.80
CA VAL A 248 -0.03 -6.55 18.42
C VAL A 248 0.63 -7.12 19.67
N PHE A 249 0.38 -8.40 19.92
CA PHE A 249 1.12 -9.21 20.85
C PHE A 249 2.34 -9.79 20.13
N THR A 250 3.53 -9.49 20.63
CA THR A 250 4.78 -9.93 20.00
C THR A 250 5.20 -11.28 20.56
N GLU A 251 5.37 -12.28 19.70
CA GLU A 251 5.75 -13.66 20.08
C GLU A 251 4.93 -14.22 21.27
N PRO A 252 3.58 -14.08 21.30
CA PRO A 252 2.77 -14.41 22.48
C PRO A 252 2.73 -15.90 22.83
N PHE A 253 3.20 -16.76 21.93
CA PHE A 253 3.22 -18.21 22.08
C PHE A 253 4.63 -18.76 22.36
N ASP A 254 5.64 -17.90 22.42
CA ASP A 254 7.03 -18.29 22.74
C ASP A 254 7.31 -18.04 24.23
N ASP A 255 7.83 -19.05 24.94
CA ASP A 255 8.17 -18.99 26.38
C ASP A 255 9.47 -18.20 26.68
N SER A 256 9.87 -17.27 25.80
CA SER A 256 11.14 -16.54 25.96
C SER A 256 11.02 -15.40 26.98
N SER A 257 12.02 -15.26 27.85
CA SER A 257 12.09 -14.15 28.82
C SER A 257 12.42 -12.80 28.16
N ASP A 258 12.83 -12.83 26.90
CA ASP A 258 13.35 -11.69 26.14
C ASP A 258 12.35 -11.20 25.08
N ALA A 259 11.08 -11.62 25.18
CA ALA A 259 10.03 -11.20 24.26
C ALA A 259 9.96 -9.68 24.16
N TRP A 260 9.86 -9.17 22.92
CA TRP A 260 9.70 -7.75 22.68
C TRP A 260 8.40 -7.22 23.32
N LYS A 261 8.29 -5.90 23.42
CA LYS A 261 7.08 -5.28 23.96
C LYS A 261 5.97 -5.31 22.92
N ASN A 262 4.78 -5.73 23.37
CA ASN A 262 3.53 -5.50 22.65
C ASN A 262 3.34 -4.02 22.34
N TYR A 263 2.63 -3.73 21.26
CA TYR A 263 2.42 -2.35 20.83
C TYR A 263 1.00 -2.12 20.30
N LEU A 264 0.54 -0.88 20.44
CA LEU A 264 -0.76 -0.41 19.98
C LEU A 264 -0.56 0.58 18.84
N ARG A 265 -1.34 0.45 17.78
CA ARG A 265 -1.44 1.43 16.69
C ARG A 265 -2.89 1.81 16.49
N THR A 266 -3.18 3.10 16.39
CA THR A 266 -4.57 3.59 16.23
C THR A 266 -4.59 4.76 15.28
N SER A 267 -5.48 4.73 14.29
CA SER A 267 -5.81 5.86 13.43
C SER A 267 -7.25 6.28 13.69
N VAL A 268 -7.50 7.57 13.85
CA VAL A 268 -8.85 8.12 13.98
C VAL A 268 -8.95 9.39 13.16
N GLY A 269 -10.05 9.56 12.44
CA GLY A 269 -10.20 10.73 11.59
C GLY A 269 -11.62 11.05 11.20
N PHE A 270 -11.72 12.21 10.56
CA PHE A 270 -12.96 12.73 9.98
C PHE A 270 -12.70 13.23 8.57
N ASP A 271 -13.70 13.08 7.72
CA ASP A 271 -13.70 13.65 6.38
C ASP A 271 -15.01 14.35 6.04
N TYR A 272 -14.96 15.28 5.09
CA TYR A 272 -16.14 16.01 4.64
C TYR A 272 -15.98 16.46 3.19
N SER A 273 -17.10 16.42 2.45
CA SER A 273 -17.20 16.97 1.10
C SER A 273 -17.95 18.31 1.13
N PHE A 274 -17.22 19.40 0.92
CA PHE A 274 -17.75 20.76 0.88
C PHE A 274 -18.21 21.09 -0.54
N GLY A 275 -19.53 21.09 -0.74
CA GLY A 275 -20.15 21.49 -2.01
C GLY A 275 -19.82 20.58 -3.20
N GLY A 276 -19.29 19.38 -2.97
CA GLY A 276 -18.92 18.42 -4.02
C GLY A 276 -17.61 18.72 -4.75
N GLU A 277 -17.03 19.91 -4.57
CA GLU A 277 -15.79 20.32 -5.24
C GLU A 277 -14.55 20.15 -4.35
N THR A 278 -14.73 20.24 -3.03
CA THR A 278 -13.63 20.13 -2.07
C THR A 278 -13.88 18.98 -1.12
N TYR A 279 -13.01 17.97 -1.15
CA TYR A 279 -12.93 16.94 -0.13
C TYR A 279 -11.79 17.28 0.82
N ALA A 280 -12.02 17.25 2.13
CA ALA A 280 -10.94 17.40 3.09
C ALA A 280 -11.10 16.41 4.23
N PHE A 281 -9.97 16.06 4.83
CA PHE A 281 -9.93 15.16 5.95
C PHE A 281 -8.83 15.54 6.95
N ILE A 282 -8.98 15.03 8.17
CA ILE A 282 -7.94 15.07 9.19
C ILE A 282 -7.88 13.72 9.90
N GLU A 283 -6.68 13.18 10.00
CA GLU A 283 -6.41 11.91 10.68
C GLU A 283 -5.38 12.13 11.78
N TYR A 284 -5.59 11.53 12.94
CA TYR A 284 -4.58 11.37 13.97
C TYR A 284 -4.16 9.91 14.02
N HIS A 285 -2.86 9.65 13.98
CA HIS A 285 -2.29 8.31 14.11
C HIS A 285 -1.38 8.23 15.34
N PHE A 286 -1.67 7.27 16.21
CA PHE A 286 -0.82 6.86 17.32
C PHE A 286 -0.05 5.60 16.92
N ASN A 287 1.28 5.66 17.01
CA ASN A 287 2.20 4.59 16.71
C ASN A 287 2.99 4.18 17.96
N GLY A 288 2.43 3.28 18.78
CA GLY A 288 3.06 2.82 20.02
C GLY A 288 4.37 2.04 19.83
N ALA A 289 4.71 1.65 18.59
CA ALA A 289 6.00 1.02 18.27
C ALA A 289 7.14 2.04 18.05
N GLY A 290 6.80 3.32 17.86
CA GLY A 290 7.73 4.43 17.62
C GLY A 290 8.62 4.77 18.82
N ALA A 291 9.37 5.85 18.67
CA ALA A 291 10.19 6.45 19.72
C ALA A 291 9.87 7.94 19.87
N GLU A 292 9.95 8.44 21.11
CA GLU A 292 9.74 9.86 21.40
C GLU A 292 10.89 10.74 20.92
N ASN A 293 12.13 10.21 21.01
CA ASN A 293 13.35 10.97 20.74
C ASN A 293 14.06 10.46 19.46
N PRO A 294 14.52 11.35 18.57
CA PRO A 294 15.20 10.97 17.33
C PRO A 294 16.45 10.10 17.48
N GLU A 295 17.14 10.21 18.61
CA GLU A 295 18.31 9.38 18.95
C GLU A 295 18.01 7.87 18.99
N ASN A 296 16.75 7.50 19.22
CA ASN A 296 16.29 6.11 19.30
C ASN A 296 15.62 5.61 18.01
N PHE A 297 15.61 6.42 16.94
CA PHE A 297 14.98 6.02 15.68
C PHE A 297 15.69 4.85 15.01
N LEU A 298 17.02 4.87 14.95
CA LEU A 298 17.79 3.80 14.32
C LEU A 298 17.67 2.47 15.08
N THR A 299 17.71 2.50 16.41
CA THR A 299 17.53 1.30 17.24
C THR A 299 16.09 0.76 17.20
N THR A 300 15.12 1.64 16.93
CA THR A 300 13.71 1.27 16.77
C THR A 300 13.46 0.39 15.54
N LEU A 301 14.27 0.52 14.48
CA LEU A 301 14.17 -0.30 13.26
C LEU A 301 14.43 -1.80 13.50
N GLU A 302 15.09 -2.16 14.59
CA GLU A 302 15.36 -3.56 14.95
C GLU A 302 14.16 -4.25 15.60
N LYS A 303 13.15 -3.49 16.03
CA LYS A 303 11.96 -4.03 16.71
C LYS A 303 11.10 -4.85 15.72
N PRO A 304 10.39 -5.90 16.19
CA PRO A 304 9.43 -6.68 15.41
C PRO A 304 8.42 -5.86 14.60
N ALA A 305 7.98 -4.72 15.15
CA ALA A 305 7.05 -3.83 14.47
C ALA A 305 7.56 -3.38 13.08
N TYR A 306 8.86 -3.17 12.91
CA TYR A 306 9.48 -2.68 11.67
C TYR A 306 10.01 -3.82 10.80
N THR A 307 10.46 -4.92 11.41
CA THR A 307 11.01 -6.07 10.70
C THR A 307 9.94 -7.06 10.23
N ARG A 308 8.79 -7.14 10.91
CA ARG A 308 7.69 -8.07 10.64
C ARG A 308 6.33 -7.37 10.50
N GLY A 309 6.07 -6.37 11.32
CA GLY A 309 4.77 -5.70 11.48
C GLY A 309 4.44 -4.59 10.47
N GLY A 310 5.29 -4.36 9.47
CA GLY A 310 5.04 -3.38 8.41
C GLY A 310 5.02 -1.91 8.86
N VAL A 311 5.54 -1.60 10.05
CA VAL A 311 5.64 -0.22 10.55
C VAL A 311 6.79 0.51 9.86
N TYR A 312 6.52 1.74 9.43
CA TYR A 312 7.48 2.60 8.71
C TYR A 312 7.61 4.01 9.30
N LEU A 313 6.77 4.36 10.26
CA LEU A 313 6.79 5.64 10.97
C LEU A 313 7.60 5.51 12.24
N LEU A 314 8.55 6.42 12.49
CA LEU A 314 9.54 6.30 13.56
C LEU A 314 9.13 6.97 14.88
N GLY A 315 8.33 8.03 14.81
CA GLY A 315 7.71 8.73 15.94
C GLY A 315 6.45 8.05 16.46
N ILE A 316 5.83 8.66 17.47
CA ILE A 316 4.67 8.10 18.18
C ILE A 316 3.36 8.79 17.81
N HIS A 317 3.38 10.11 17.61
CA HIS A 317 2.17 10.89 17.42
C HIS A 317 2.18 11.60 16.07
N TYR A 318 1.16 11.37 15.26
CA TYR A 318 1.03 11.97 13.95
C TYR A 318 -0.32 12.66 13.76
N LEU A 319 -0.28 13.82 13.12
CA LEU A 319 -1.46 14.49 12.59
C LEU A 319 -1.33 14.58 11.07
N ALA A 320 -2.36 14.18 10.35
CA ALA A 320 -2.34 14.08 8.90
C ALA A 320 -3.60 14.72 8.28
N PRO A 321 -3.59 16.04 8.03
CA PRO A 321 -4.63 16.67 7.24
C PRO A 321 -4.40 16.47 5.74
N GLY A 322 -5.48 16.36 4.99
CA GLY A 322 -5.44 16.31 3.54
C GLY A 322 -6.63 17.01 2.90
N VAL A 323 -6.45 17.42 1.65
CA VAL A 323 -7.45 18.13 0.85
C VAL A 323 -7.33 17.72 -0.61
N THR A 324 -8.46 17.59 -1.28
CA THR A 324 -8.58 17.50 -2.73
C THR A 324 -9.60 18.54 -3.18
N HIS A 325 -9.24 19.37 -4.14
CA HIS A 325 -10.08 20.44 -4.67
C HIS A 325 -10.13 20.39 -6.19
N GLN A 326 -11.34 20.33 -6.74
CA GLN A 326 -11.58 20.33 -8.18
C GLN A 326 -11.51 21.78 -8.70
N LEU A 327 -10.41 22.14 -9.36
CA LEU A 327 -10.21 23.49 -9.92
C LEU A 327 -11.05 23.72 -11.18
N THR A 328 -11.14 22.70 -12.03
CA THR A 328 -12.01 22.62 -13.23
C THR A 328 -12.38 21.16 -13.44
N PRO A 329 -13.38 20.78 -14.27
CA PRO A 329 -13.72 19.37 -14.48
C PRO A 329 -12.57 18.44 -14.92
N LEU A 330 -11.51 19.00 -15.50
CA LEU A 330 -10.33 18.25 -15.95
C LEU A 330 -9.10 18.41 -15.03
N ILE A 331 -9.08 19.40 -14.13
CA ILE A 331 -7.91 19.71 -13.29
C ILE A 331 -8.30 19.64 -11.82
N SER A 332 -7.57 18.83 -11.05
CA SER A 332 -7.70 18.76 -9.61
C SER A 332 -6.37 19.07 -8.92
N PHE A 333 -6.46 19.67 -7.75
CA PHE A 333 -5.35 19.84 -6.82
C PHE A 333 -5.57 18.90 -5.63
N SER A 334 -4.54 18.19 -5.21
CA SER A 334 -4.53 17.46 -3.95
C SER A 334 -3.31 17.83 -3.13
N GLY A 335 -3.47 17.84 -1.82
CA GLY A 335 -2.41 18.13 -0.87
C GLY A 335 -2.62 17.35 0.41
N GLN A 336 -1.58 16.70 0.89
CA GLN A 336 -1.57 16.02 2.17
C GLN A 336 -0.34 16.44 2.98
N MET A 337 -0.47 16.43 4.30
CA MET A 337 0.62 16.67 5.23
C MET A 337 0.67 15.56 6.26
N LEU A 338 1.86 15.28 6.77
CA LEU A 338 2.07 14.38 7.90
C LEU A 338 3.00 15.08 8.89
N PHE A 339 2.46 15.45 10.04
CA PHE A 339 3.18 16.10 11.13
C PHE A 339 3.58 15.07 12.17
N ASN A 340 4.87 14.91 12.44
CA ASN A 340 5.33 14.16 13.60
C ASN A 340 5.32 15.12 14.81
N LEU A 341 4.42 14.90 15.75
CA LEU A 341 4.24 15.75 16.93
C LEU A 341 5.31 15.51 18.02
N SER A 342 6.07 14.41 17.93
CA SER A 342 7.15 14.09 18.85
C SER A 342 8.44 14.87 18.53
N ASP A 343 8.77 15.09 17.25
CA ASP A 343 10.02 15.75 16.81
C ASP A 343 9.82 16.98 15.90
N PRO A 344 8.71 17.72 16.11
CA PRO A 344 8.01 18.62 15.19
C PRO A 344 8.48 18.69 13.72
N SER A 345 8.73 17.54 13.09
CA SER A 345 9.06 17.47 11.67
C SER A 345 7.79 17.31 10.83
N THR A 346 7.85 17.62 9.55
CA THR A 346 6.67 17.60 8.66
C THR A 346 7.02 17.09 7.29
N TRP A 347 6.16 16.26 6.75
CA TRP A 347 6.17 15.88 5.35
C TRP A 347 4.95 16.46 4.63
N ILE A 348 5.13 16.95 3.41
CA ILE A 348 4.09 17.64 2.64
C ILE A 348 4.09 17.09 1.21
N ALA A 349 2.93 16.73 0.69
CA ALA A 349 2.79 16.21 -0.67
C ALA A 349 1.70 16.94 -1.48
N PRO A 350 2.03 18.08 -2.12
CA PRO A 350 1.15 18.71 -3.10
C PRO A 350 1.23 17.99 -4.46
N GLN A 351 0.10 17.93 -5.15
CA GLN A 351 -0.03 17.40 -6.50
C GLN A 351 -1.11 18.16 -7.29
N ILE A 352 -0.86 18.35 -8.58
CA ILE A 352 -1.87 18.76 -9.55
C ILE A 352 -2.04 17.62 -10.56
N ALA A 353 -3.28 17.22 -10.80
CA ALA A 353 -3.64 16.24 -11.82
C ALA A 353 -4.45 16.90 -12.94
N TYR A 354 -4.20 16.47 -14.17
CA TYR A 354 -4.89 16.92 -15.38
C TYR A 354 -5.34 15.70 -16.19
N ASN A 355 -6.66 15.56 -16.36
CA ASN A 355 -7.29 14.57 -17.21
C ASN A 355 -7.33 15.11 -18.65
N VAL A 356 -6.41 14.62 -19.49
CA VAL A 356 -6.22 15.13 -20.86
C VAL A 356 -7.34 14.64 -21.76
N ALA A 357 -7.69 13.37 -21.62
CA ALA A 357 -8.75 12.68 -22.33
C ALA A 357 -9.27 11.54 -21.43
N GLU A 358 -10.29 10.84 -21.90
CA GLU A 358 -10.68 9.56 -21.32
C GLU A 358 -9.46 8.63 -21.25
N ASP A 359 -9.26 8.01 -20.09
CA ASP A 359 -8.15 7.10 -19.78
C ASP A 359 -6.72 7.69 -19.88
N ILE A 360 -6.56 9.01 -20.11
CA ILE A 360 -5.25 9.66 -20.21
C ILE A 360 -5.08 10.73 -19.13
N HIS A 361 -4.14 10.49 -18.23
CA HIS A 361 -3.91 11.33 -17.05
C HIS A 361 -2.47 11.83 -17.00
N LEU A 362 -2.30 13.10 -16.66
CA LEU A 362 -1.02 13.73 -16.32
C LEU A 362 -1.06 14.20 -14.88
N SER A 363 0.07 14.12 -14.17
CA SER A 363 0.21 14.80 -12.89
C SER A 363 1.62 15.32 -12.65
N VAL A 364 1.71 16.35 -11.84
CA VAL A 364 2.97 16.88 -11.31
C VAL A 364 2.82 17.09 -9.81
N GLY A 365 3.87 16.81 -9.07
CA GLY A 365 3.84 16.96 -7.62
C GLY A 365 5.21 16.83 -6.99
N GLY A 366 5.24 16.79 -5.68
CA GLY A 366 6.46 16.52 -4.95
C GLY A 366 6.19 16.17 -3.51
N PHE A 367 7.18 15.57 -2.86
CA PHE A 367 7.22 15.30 -1.44
C PHE A 367 8.30 16.18 -0.82
N ILE A 368 7.90 17.03 0.10
CA ILE A 368 8.75 18.03 0.73
C ILE A 368 8.85 17.66 2.20
N SER A 369 10.07 17.34 2.63
CA SER A 369 10.36 16.88 3.97
C SER A 369 11.08 18.00 4.74
N LEU A 370 10.44 18.48 5.81
CA LEU A 370 10.86 19.60 6.64
C LEU A 370 11.23 19.08 8.03
N GLY A 371 12.39 19.47 8.54
CA GLY A 371 12.88 19.05 9.85
C GLY A 371 14.37 19.29 9.99
N LYS A 372 14.93 18.96 11.17
CA LYS A 372 16.37 18.99 11.39
C LYS A 372 17.03 17.88 10.57
N ARG A 373 17.93 18.27 9.65
CA ARG A 373 18.70 17.35 8.81
C ARG A 373 19.60 16.43 9.64
N PRO A 374 19.92 15.22 9.17
CA PRO A 374 20.85 14.34 9.87
C PRO A 374 22.24 14.96 9.96
N LYS A 375 23.01 14.59 10.99
CA LYS A 375 24.45 14.95 11.11
C LYS A 375 25.31 13.76 10.75
N ASN A 376 26.31 14.01 9.92
CA ASN A 376 27.39 13.06 9.65
C ASN A 376 28.61 13.45 10.50
N GLY A 377 28.88 12.64 11.52
CA GLY A 377 30.13 12.63 12.29
C GLY A 377 30.78 11.24 12.19
N ASP A 378 31.24 10.69 13.31
CA ASP A 378 31.73 9.30 13.37
C ASP A 378 30.62 8.26 13.09
N SER A 379 29.37 8.63 13.34
CA SER A 379 28.17 7.86 12.97
C SER A 379 27.06 8.79 12.46
N THR A 380 26.14 8.25 11.65
CA THR A 380 24.97 8.99 11.19
C THR A 380 23.99 9.16 12.34
N GLN A 381 23.61 10.41 12.63
CA GLN A 381 22.65 10.72 13.68
C GLN A 381 21.40 11.38 13.08
N LEU A 382 20.25 10.73 13.25
CA LEU A 382 18.95 11.30 12.86
C LEU A 382 18.56 12.36 13.89
N GLN A 383 18.22 13.56 13.42
CA GLN A 383 17.80 14.67 14.29
C GLN A 383 16.29 14.91 14.26
N SER A 384 15.62 14.41 13.23
CA SER A 384 14.17 14.33 13.10
C SER A 384 13.83 13.35 11.99
N GLU A 385 12.62 12.80 12.01
CA GLU A 385 12.15 11.80 11.08
C GLU A 385 12.09 12.38 9.67
N PHE A 386 11.23 13.37 9.44
CA PHE A 386 11.06 13.94 8.11
C PHE A 386 12.25 14.81 7.69
N GLY A 387 13.05 15.34 8.62
CA GLY A 387 14.33 15.97 8.26
C GLY A 387 15.34 15.00 7.65
N SER A 388 15.20 13.71 7.94
CA SER A 388 16.07 12.63 7.45
C SER A 388 15.59 12.01 6.14
N TYR A 389 14.47 12.46 5.58
CA TYR A 389 13.96 11.97 4.30
C TYR A 389 14.31 12.94 3.17
N PRO A 390 14.52 12.43 1.94
CA PRO A 390 14.78 13.29 0.80
C PRO A 390 13.56 14.14 0.45
N ASN A 391 13.80 15.20 -0.32
CA ASN A 391 12.72 15.81 -1.08
C ASN A 391 12.60 15.09 -2.42
N LEU A 392 11.38 14.90 -2.91
CA LEU A 392 11.08 14.23 -4.16
C LEU A 392 10.25 15.17 -5.04
N PHE A 393 10.54 15.25 -6.32
CA PHE A 393 9.68 15.92 -7.30
C PHE A 393 9.39 14.96 -8.44
N PHE A 394 8.15 14.95 -8.93
CA PHE A 394 7.75 14.03 -9.98
C PHE A 394 6.82 14.64 -11.01
N SER A 395 6.85 14.05 -12.19
CA SER A 395 5.77 14.11 -13.18
C SER A 395 5.36 12.69 -13.54
N SER A 396 4.06 12.46 -13.72
CA SER A 396 3.54 11.18 -14.17
C SER A 396 2.61 11.30 -15.37
N PHE A 397 2.61 10.26 -16.18
CA PHE A 397 1.72 10.07 -17.32
C PHE A 397 1.12 8.66 -17.24
N ARG A 398 -0.20 8.54 -17.34
CA ARG A 398 -0.92 7.27 -17.19
C ARG A 398 -1.93 7.12 -18.33
N VAL A 399 -1.95 5.93 -18.92
CA VAL A 399 -2.89 5.53 -19.97
C VAL A 399 -3.51 4.20 -19.55
N TYR A 400 -4.83 4.15 -19.48
CA TYR A 400 -5.59 2.92 -19.22
C TYR A 400 -6.19 2.40 -20.53
N PHE A 401 -6.41 1.08 -20.62
CA PHE A 401 -7.00 0.43 -21.80
C PHE A 401 -7.75 -0.85 -21.45
#